data_AF-A0A1B7X838-F1
#
_entry.id   AF-A0A1B7X838-F1
#
_cell.length_a   1.000
_cell.length_b   1.000
_cell.length_c   1.000
_cell.angle_alpha   90.00
_cell.angle_beta   90.00
_cell.angle_gamma   90.00
#
_symmetry.space_group_name_H-M   'P 1'
#
loop_
_entity.id
_entity.type
_entity.pdbx_description
1 polymer ?
#
loop_
_entity_poly.entity_id
_entity_poly.type
_entity_poly.pdbx_seq_one_letter_code
_entity_poly.pdbx_strand_id
1 'polypeptide(L)'
;MEVDFSDRCGILGQFWYEFRDDEDLKPFISYNDVGLPLAWFIATGVVTPLPMAEEYVNETFAMFLDAMEVTEEDVIDADNLDDLLAIVEQKKNERDSQ
;
A
#
# COMPACT_ATOMS: atom_id res chain seq x y z
N MET A 1 12.82 -11.30 -2.53
CA MET A 1 13.17 -9.87 -2.59
C MET A 1 11.93 -9.14 -2.11
N GLU A 2 12.08 -7.92 -1.62
CA GLU A 2 11.00 -7.17 -0.98
C GLU A 2 10.90 -5.78 -1.62
N VAL A 3 9.70 -5.20 -1.61
CA VAL A 3 9.49 -3.81 -2.04
C VAL A 3 10.21 -2.89 -1.05
N ASP A 4 10.97 -1.92 -1.57
CA ASP A 4 11.73 -1.00 -0.74
C ASP A 4 10.80 -0.21 0.20
N PHE A 5 11.26 0.04 1.43
CA PHE A 5 10.43 0.70 2.45
C PHE A 5 9.94 2.10 2.02
N SER A 6 10.75 2.84 1.25
CA SER A 6 10.35 4.13 0.68
C SER A 6 9.14 3.99 -0.24
N ASP A 7 9.11 2.91 -1.02
CA ASP A 7 8.11 2.69 -2.06
C ASP A 7 6.82 2.19 -1.39
N ARG A 8 6.92 1.33 -0.37
CA ARG A 8 5.80 0.98 0.51
C ARG A 8 5.15 2.24 1.12
N CYS A 9 5.96 3.16 1.64
CA CYS A 9 5.46 4.44 2.18
C CYS A 9 4.81 5.30 1.10
N GLY A 10 5.41 5.38 -0.08
CA GLY A 10 4.90 6.13 -1.23
C GLY A 10 3.54 5.62 -1.69
N ILE A 11 3.43 4.31 -1.93
CA ILE A 11 2.21 3.61 -2.35
C ILE A 11 1.08 3.82 -1.34
N LEU A 12 1.30 3.47 -0.07
CA LEU A 12 0.26 3.58 0.97
C LEU A 12 -0.09 5.04 1.26
N GLY A 13 0.91 5.92 1.22
CA GLY A 13 0.71 7.35 1.39
C GLY A 13 -0.15 7.95 0.28
N GLN A 14 0.12 7.60 -0.97
CA GLN A 14 -0.69 8.00 -2.12
C GLN A 14 -2.12 7.45 -2.00
N PHE A 15 -2.27 6.16 -1.68
CA PHE A 15 -3.59 5.53 -1.49
C PHE A 15 -4.40 6.25 -0.41
N TRP A 16 -3.80 6.52 0.75
CA TRP A 16 -4.47 7.27 1.80
C TRP A 16 -4.82 8.70 1.38
N TYR A 17 -3.91 9.38 0.69
CA TYR A 17 -4.15 10.75 0.26
C TYR A 17 -5.33 10.87 -0.71
N GLU A 18 -5.44 9.93 -1.64
CA GLU A 18 -6.44 9.93 -2.71
C GLU A 18 -7.79 9.34 -2.27
N PHE A 19 -7.78 8.29 -1.44
CA PHE A 19 -8.97 7.47 -1.17
C PHE A 19 -9.48 7.53 0.28
N ARG A 20 -8.84 8.27 1.21
CA ARG A 20 -9.26 8.28 2.64
C ARG A 20 -10.72 8.68 2.90
N ASP A 21 -11.33 9.40 1.97
CA ASP A 21 -12.71 9.90 2.08
C ASP A 21 -13.70 9.04 1.25
N ASP A 22 -13.24 7.93 0.66
CA ASP A 22 -14.06 6.98 -0.08
C ASP A 22 -14.84 6.06 0.87
N GLU A 23 -16.18 6.10 0.79
CA GLU A 23 -17.05 5.31 1.66
C GLU A 23 -16.97 3.80 1.40
N ASP A 24 -16.64 3.37 0.17
CA ASP A 24 -16.50 1.95 -0.17
C ASP A 24 -15.22 1.35 0.44
N LEU A 25 -14.18 2.18 0.63
CA LEU A 25 -12.89 1.79 1.19
C LEU A 25 -12.78 2.04 2.70
N LYS A 26 -13.80 2.65 3.30
CA LYS A 26 -13.85 3.01 4.72
C LYS A 26 -13.54 1.85 5.68
N PRO A 27 -13.99 0.59 5.46
CA PRO A 27 -13.62 -0.51 6.33
C PRO A 27 -12.10 -0.73 6.37
N PHE A 28 -11.44 -0.68 5.20
CA PHE A 28 -9.98 -0.85 5.11
C PHE A 28 -9.24 0.33 5.73
N ILE A 29 -9.68 1.56 5.45
CA ILE A 29 -9.08 2.78 6.00
C ILE A 29 -9.21 2.84 7.52
N SER A 30 -10.37 2.45 8.05
CA SER A 30 -10.62 2.45 9.50
C SER A 30 -9.84 1.36 10.23
N TYR A 31 -9.57 0.23 9.56
CA TYR A 31 -8.72 -0.82 10.11
C TYR A 31 -7.24 -0.40 10.14
N ASN A 32 -6.80 0.33 9.12
CA ASN A 32 -5.43 0.81 8.97
C ASN A 32 -5.28 2.31 9.32
N ASP A 33 -5.98 2.74 10.37
CA ASP A 33 -6.11 4.15 10.78
C ASP A 33 -4.80 4.78 11.30
N VAL A 34 -3.80 3.95 11.62
CA VAL A 34 -2.45 4.39 12.00
C VAL A 34 -1.46 4.25 10.83
N GLY A 35 -1.38 3.07 10.21
CA GLY A 35 -0.33 2.79 9.24
C GLY A 35 -0.44 3.60 7.95
N LEU A 36 -1.66 3.84 7.46
CA LEU A 36 -1.91 4.65 6.27
C LEU A 36 -1.47 6.12 6.43
N PRO A 37 -1.96 6.89 7.43
CA PRO A 37 -1.48 8.26 7.63
C PRO A 37 0.01 8.32 7.99
N LEU A 38 0.53 7.32 8.69
CA LEU A 38 1.95 7.24 9.03
C LEU A 38 2.84 7.08 7.77
N ALA A 39 2.45 6.20 6.86
CA ALA A 39 3.12 6.04 5.57
C ALA A 39 3.17 7.37 4.80
N TRP A 40 2.06 8.12 4.77
CA TRP A 40 2.01 9.45 4.16
C TRP A 40 2.96 10.45 4.84
N PHE A 41 3.00 10.51 6.17
CA PHE A 41 3.93 11.41 6.88
C PHE A 41 5.39 11.08 6.62
N ILE A 42 5.74 9.79 6.50
CA ILE A 42 7.10 9.35 6.18
C ILE A 42 7.43 9.68 4.72
N ALA A 43 6.55 9.34 3.77
CA ALA A 43 6.75 9.59 2.34
C ALA A 43 6.90 11.09 2.01
N THR A 44 6.20 11.96 2.73
CA THR A 44 6.29 13.42 2.57
C THR A 44 7.46 14.05 3.33
N GLY A 45 8.22 13.27 4.10
CA GLY A 45 9.35 13.76 4.89
C GLY A 45 8.95 14.58 6.12
N VAL A 46 7.69 14.50 6.56
CA VAL A 46 7.21 15.17 7.78
C VAL A 46 7.80 14.53 9.04
N VAL A 47 8.05 13.21 9.01
CA VAL A 47 8.65 12.46 10.12
C VAL A 47 9.75 11.53 9.66
N THR A 48 10.73 11.27 10.53
CA THR A 48 11.68 10.16 10.39
C THR A 48 11.12 8.93 11.10
N PRO A 49 11.08 7.75 10.46
CA PRO A 49 10.53 6.55 11.08
C PRO A 49 11.40 6.07 12.26
N LEU A 50 10.72 5.57 13.30
CA LEU A 50 11.32 4.70 14.31
C LEU A 50 11.04 3.23 13.93
N PRO A 51 11.74 2.23 14.51
CA PRO A 51 11.49 0.82 14.17
C PRO A 51 10.03 0.39 14.27
N MET A 52 9.30 0.86 15.30
CA MET A 52 7.87 0.59 15.45
C MET A 52 7.01 1.22 14.33
N ALA A 53 7.45 2.35 13.77
CA ALA A 53 6.76 2.97 12.63
C ALA A 53 6.94 2.13 11.36
N GLU A 54 8.13 1.56 11.16
CA GLU A 54 8.39 0.63 10.05
C GLU A 54 7.52 -0.62 10.15
N GLU A 55 7.38 -1.20 11.35
CA GLU A 55 6.49 -2.35 11.60
C GLU A 55 5.04 -2.05 11.20
N TYR A 56 4.47 -0.91 11.63
CA TYR A 56 3.11 -0.54 11.27
C TYR A 56 2.90 -0.39 9.76
N VAL A 57 3.85 0.25 9.07
CA VAL A 57 3.77 0.44 7.62
C VAL A 57 3.88 -0.91 6.90
N ASN A 58 4.77 -1.79 7.35
CA ASN A 58 4.97 -3.11 6.76
C ASN A 58 3.74 -4.02 6.95
N GLU A 59 3.12 -4.02 8.14
CA GLU A 59 1.88 -4.75 8.40
C GLU A 59 0.73 -4.23 7.54
N THR A 60 0.60 -2.90 7.42
CA THR A 60 -0.42 -2.27 6.58
C THR A 60 -0.22 -2.59 5.11
N PHE A 61 1.04 -2.62 4.64
CA PHE A 61 1.37 -2.97 3.26
C PHE A 61 1.02 -4.43 2.96
N ALA A 62 1.33 -5.37 3.86
CA ALA A 62 0.94 -6.75 3.71
C ALA A 62 -0.60 -6.91 3.60
N MET A 63 -1.37 -6.21 4.45
CA MET A 63 -2.83 -6.23 4.39
C MET A 63 -3.38 -5.59 3.10
N PHE A 64 -2.70 -4.58 2.57
CA PHE A 64 -3.06 -3.93 1.31
C PHE A 64 -2.90 -4.89 0.13
N LEU A 65 -1.77 -5.62 0.07
CA LEU A 65 -1.54 -6.64 -0.96
C LEU A 65 -2.54 -7.80 -0.85
N ASP A 66 -2.81 -8.27 0.37
CA ASP A 66 -3.82 -9.29 0.62
C ASP A 66 -5.21 -8.85 0.12
N ALA A 67 -5.61 -7.60 0.38
CA ALA A 67 -6.88 -7.04 -0.06
C ALA A 67 -6.99 -6.94 -1.60
N MET A 68 -5.85 -6.83 -2.29
CA MET A 68 -5.77 -6.76 -3.75
C MET A 68 -5.54 -8.12 -4.42
N GLU A 69 -5.43 -9.19 -3.62
CA GLU A 69 -5.14 -10.55 -4.10
C GLU A 69 -3.87 -10.63 -4.95
N VAL A 70 -2.80 -9.94 -4.50
CA VAL A 70 -1.46 -9.99 -5.09
C VAL A 70 -0.43 -10.29 -4.01
N THR A 71 0.71 -10.86 -4.42
CA THR A 71 1.84 -11.11 -3.52
C THR A 71 2.88 -10.02 -3.65
N GLU A 72 3.79 -9.92 -2.69
CA GLU A 72 4.89 -8.98 -2.77
C GLU A 72 5.83 -9.23 -3.96
N GLU A 73 5.98 -10.50 -4.37
CA GLU A 73 6.75 -10.85 -5.56
C GLU A 73 6.10 -10.32 -6.85
N ASP A 74 4.76 -10.16 -6.87
CA ASP A 74 4.05 -9.64 -8.03
C ASP A 74 4.31 -8.14 -8.24
N VAL A 75 4.48 -7.39 -7.14
CA VAL A 75 4.57 -5.93 -7.14
C VAL A 75 5.98 -5.40 -6.87
N ILE A 76 6.99 -6.25 -7.03
CA ILE A 76 8.35 -5.94 -6.59
C ILE A 76 9.00 -4.76 -7.31
N ASP A 77 8.58 -4.52 -8.55
CA ASP A 77 9.06 -3.45 -9.41
C ASP A 77 8.12 -2.21 -9.37
N ALA A 78 7.13 -2.18 -8.48
CA ALA A 78 6.22 -1.03 -8.34
C ALA A 78 6.82 0.02 -7.39
N ASP A 79 7.03 1.24 -7.88
CA ASP A 79 7.55 2.36 -7.09
C ASP A 79 6.48 3.36 -6.64
N ASN A 80 5.26 3.24 -7.17
CA ASN A 80 4.11 4.09 -6.85
C ASN A 80 2.77 3.33 -6.95
N LEU A 81 1.68 3.98 -6.53
CA LEU A 81 0.36 3.35 -6.50
C LEU A 81 -0.16 2.98 -7.90
N ASP A 82 0.09 3.82 -8.91
CA ASP A 82 -0.39 3.58 -10.27
C ASP A 82 0.24 2.32 -10.88
N ASP A 83 1.55 2.12 -10.66
CA ASP A 83 2.25 0.91 -11.10
C ASP A 83 1.71 -0.33 -10.41
N LEU A 84 1.47 -0.26 -9.10
CA LEU A 84 0.88 -1.35 -8.34
C LEU A 84 -0.53 -1.69 -8.87
N LEU A 85 -1.38 -0.68 -9.08
CA LEU A 85 -2.74 -0.89 -9.60
C LEU A 85 -2.74 -1.46 -11.02
N ALA A 86 -1.77 -1.10 -11.86
CA ALA A 86 -1.60 -1.68 -13.19
C ALA A 86 -1.26 -3.19 -13.12
N ILE A 87 -0.40 -3.59 -12.19
CA ILE A 87 -0.06 -5.00 -11.93
C ILE A 87 -1.29 -5.77 -11.41
N VAL A 88 -2.02 -5.18 -10.45
CA VAL A 88 -3.25 -5.78 -9.90
C VAL A 88 -4.28 -6.02 -11.00
N GLU A 89 -4.49 -5.06 -11.90
CA GLU A 89 -5.41 -5.19 -13.02
C GLU A 89 -4.95 -6.26 -14.01
N GLN A 90 -3.65 -6.35 -14.33
CA GLN A 90 -3.11 -7.42 -15.16
C GLN A 90 -3.38 -8.80 -14.52
N LYS A 91 -3.05 -8.96 -13.24
CA LYS A 91 -3.23 -10.22 -12.50
C LYS A 91 -4.69 -10.63 -12.42
N LYS A 92 -5.59 -9.68 -12.20
CA LYS A 92 -7.03 -9.92 -12.21
C LYS A 92 -7.52 -10.44 -13.57
N ASN A 93 -7.10 -9.81 -14.67
CA ASN A 93 -7.44 -10.25 -16.02
C ASN A 93 -6.92 -11.67 -16.33
N GLU A 94 -5.72 -12.03 -15.85
CA GLU A 94 -5.16 -13.38 -15.97
C GLU A 94 -5.96 -14.44 -15.18
N ARG A 95 -6.52 -14.07 -14.02
CA ARG A 95 -7.39 -14.94 -13.20
C ARG A 95 -8.76 -15.13 -13.84
N ASP A 96 -9.37 -14.06 -14.32
CA ASP A 96 -10.72 -14.08 -14.91
C ASP A 96 -10.77 -14.79 -16.28
N SER A 97 -9.61 -14.98 -16.92
CA SER A 97 -9.46 -15.68 -18.20
C SER A 97 -9.32 -17.21 -18.08
N GLN A 98 -9.26 -17.76 -16.86
CA GLN A 98 -9.11 -19.20 -16.58
C GLN A 98 -10.44 -19.84 -16.17
#